data_AF-A0A442TCL3-F1
#
_entry.id   AF-A0A442TCL3-F1
#
_cell.length_a   1.000
_cell.length_b   1.000
_cell.length_c   1.000
_cell.angle_alpha   90.00
_cell.angle_beta   90.00
_cell.angle_gamma   90.00
#
_symmetry.space_group_name_H-M   'P 1'
#
loop_
_entity.id
_entity.type
_entity.pdbx_description
1 polymer ?
#
loop_
_entity_poly.entity_id
_entity_poly.type
_entity_poly.pdbx_seq_one_letter_code
_entity_poly.pdbx_strand_id
1 'polypeptide(L)'
;MPVHGRQTAVGCASGGVLLQIVLLAVVCSTALAAQSRSAAAFELFGLKLWELSSDEDADIVDPLRYTVTIDAPDADEDLAEKLENASALKADEEHPVSGSLGLLAKARSDREQLVAAFYADALYEGVVTITIQGKPLDDLPPDAEFSGPQPIPVVINIAAGPKFTLGDIRLEG
;
A
#
# COMPACT_ATOMS: atom_id res chain seq x y z
N MET A 1 3.04 -26.40 95.42
CA MET A 1 1.77 -26.90 94.84
C MET A 1 1.20 -25.79 93.94
N PRO A 2 0.57 -26.09 92.78
CA PRO A 2 1.24 -26.14 91.46
C PRO A 2 0.69 -25.07 90.43
N VAL A 3 1.43 -24.69 89.37
CA VAL A 3 1.26 -25.03 87.92
C VAL A 3 0.42 -24.07 87.04
N HIS A 4 1.08 -23.56 85.98
CA HIS A 4 0.67 -23.26 84.59
C HIS A 4 -0.33 -22.14 84.23
N GLY A 5 -0.08 -21.51 83.07
CA GLY A 5 -1.15 -21.02 82.19
C GLY A 5 -0.80 -19.84 81.29
N ARG A 6 -0.35 -20.12 80.07
CA ARG A 6 -0.29 -19.19 78.92
C ARG A 6 -1.70 -19.03 78.32
N GLN A 7 -2.10 -17.83 77.88
CA GLN A 7 -3.12 -17.66 76.83
C GLN A 7 -3.13 -16.27 76.19
N THR A 8 -3.36 -16.27 74.87
CA THR A 8 -3.49 -15.17 73.90
C THR A 8 -4.95 -14.76 73.71
N ALA A 9 -5.22 -13.51 73.29
CA ALA A 9 -6.48 -13.18 72.62
C ALA A 9 -6.28 -12.11 71.54
N VAL A 10 -6.72 -12.46 70.34
CA VAL A 10 -6.83 -11.69 69.10
C VAL A 10 -8.09 -10.80 69.16
N GLY A 11 -8.02 -9.56 68.68
CA GLY A 11 -9.16 -8.64 68.56
C GLY A 11 -9.43 -8.20 67.12
N CYS A 12 -10.64 -8.50 66.63
CA CYS A 12 -11.17 -8.31 65.28
C CYS A 12 -11.32 -6.84 64.82
N ALA A 13 -11.10 -6.60 63.52
CA ALA A 13 -11.43 -5.37 62.79
C ALA A 13 -12.86 -5.43 62.19
N SER A 14 -13.54 -4.28 62.11
CA SER A 14 -14.97 -4.15 61.74
C SER A 14 -15.23 -4.28 60.23
N GLY A 15 -16.12 -5.20 59.83
CA GLY A 15 -16.43 -5.54 58.44
C GLY A 15 -17.38 -4.60 57.66
N GLY A 16 -17.81 -3.47 58.23
CA GLY A 16 -18.80 -2.58 57.58
C GLY A 16 -18.22 -1.62 56.53
N VAL A 17 -17.02 -1.09 56.76
CA VAL A 17 -16.42 -0.03 55.92
C VAL A 17 -15.84 -0.58 54.61
N LEU A 18 -15.36 -1.83 54.65
CA LEU A 18 -14.72 -2.48 53.51
C LEU A 18 -15.72 -2.83 52.39
N LEU A 19 -16.96 -3.19 52.76
CA LEU A 19 -18.01 -3.53 51.79
C LEU A 19 -18.56 -2.29 51.06
N GLN A 20 -18.65 -1.14 51.73
CA GLN A 20 -19.12 0.11 51.12
C GLN A 20 -18.10 0.69 50.13
N ILE A 21 -16.80 0.55 50.40
CA ILE A 21 -15.74 1.02 49.49
C ILE A 21 -15.71 0.17 48.20
N VAL A 22 -15.90 -1.15 48.32
CA VAL A 22 -15.93 -2.06 47.17
C VAL A 22 -17.14 -1.79 46.28
N LEU A 23 -18.32 -1.54 46.86
CA LEU A 23 -19.53 -1.20 46.09
C LEU A 23 -19.42 0.14 45.35
N LEU A 24 -18.80 1.16 45.95
CA LEU A 24 -18.61 2.46 45.30
C LEU A 24 -17.60 2.38 44.14
N ALA A 25 -16.53 1.59 44.30
CA ALA A 25 -15.52 1.39 43.26
C ALA A 25 -16.07 0.65 42.03
N VAL A 26 -16.97 -0.32 42.23
CA VAL A 26 -17.62 -1.04 41.12
C VAL A 26 -18.57 -0.13 40.34
N VAL A 27 -19.33 0.74 41.00
CA VAL A 27 -20.25 1.69 40.34
C VAL A 27 -19.51 2.79 39.56
N CYS A 28 -18.38 3.30 40.08
CA CYS A 28 -17.56 4.26 39.33
C CYS A 28 -16.92 3.66 38.08
N SER A 29 -16.59 2.36 38.11
CA SER A 29 -15.96 1.67 36.97
C SER A 29 -16.93 1.41 35.82
N THR A 30 -18.22 1.17 36.09
CA THR A 30 -19.23 0.95 35.04
C THR A 30 -19.68 2.24 34.37
N ALA A 31 -19.59 3.39 35.04
CA ALA A 31 -19.97 4.69 34.47
C ALA A 31 -18.98 5.23 33.40
N LEU A 32 -17.72 4.77 33.40
CA LEU A 32 -16.73 5.17 32.40
C LEU A 32 -16.86 4.38 31.08
N ALA A 33 -17.33 3.14 31.12
CA ALA A 33 -17.44 2.28 29.93
C ALA A 33 -18.59 2.69 28.99
N ALA A 34 -19.58 3.43 29.47
CA ALA A 34 -20.75 3.84 28.69
C ALA A 34 -20.55 5.13 27.87
N GLN A 35 -19.34 5.71 27.89
CA GLN A 35 -19.03 6.98 27.22
C GLN A 35 -17.98 6.81 26.12
N SER A 36 -18.10 5.79 25.27
CA SER A 36 -17.43 5.82 23.96
C SER A 36 -18.20 6.77 23.03
N ARG A 37 -18.13 8.08 23.30
CA ARG A 37 -18.54 9.06 22.29
C ARG A 37 -17.57 8.91 21.13
N SER A 38 -18.13 8.70 19.93
CA SER A 38 -17.40 8.85 18.67
C SER A 38 -16.58 10.14 18.73
N ALA A 39 -15.26 10.02 18.56
CA ALA A 39 -14.37 11.15 18.55
C ALA A 39 -14.60 11.92 17.25
N ALA A 40 -14.98 13.19 17.34
CA ALA A 40 -15.08 14.05 16.17
C ALA A 40 -13.65 14.32 15.63
N ALA A 41 -13.36 13.83 14.43
CA ALA A 41 -12.12 14.13 13.73
C ALA A 41 -12.13 15.59 13.26
N PHE A 42 -11.02 16.29 13.44
CA PHE A 42 -10.85 17.69 13.01
C PHE A 42 -10.14 17.73 11.66
N GLU A 43 -10.69 18.50 10.73
CA GLU A 43 -10.07 18.82 9.44
C GLU A 43 -9.52 20.25 9.49
N LEU A 44 -8.23 20.42 9.20
CA LEU A 44 -7.57 21.72 9.15
C LEU A 44 -6.90 21.87 7.78
N PHE A 45 -7.45 22.74 6.93
CA PHE A 45 -6.96 22.99 5.56
C PHE A 45 -6.87 21.74 4.66
N GLY A 46 -7.77 20.76 4.81
CA GLY A 46 -7.74 19.51 4.05
C GLY A 46 -6.76 18.46 4.57
N LEU A 47 -6.01 18.75 5.63
CA LEU A 47 -5.14 17.77 6.31
C LEU A 47 -5.94 17.08 7.42
N LYS A 48 -6.22 15.79 7.23
CA LYS A 48 -6.79 14.94 8.27
C LYS A 48 -5.67 14.40 9.16
N LEU A 49 -5.46 15.02 10.32
CA LEU A 49 -4.34 14.64 11.21
C LEU A 49 -4.47 13.23 11.81
N TRP A 50 -5.68 12.67 11.89
CA TRP A 50 -5.97 11.48 12.70
C TRP A 50 -6.80 10.41 11.97
N GLU A 51 -7.03 10.57 10.67
CA GLU A 51 -7.71 9.57 9.83
C GLU A 51 -6.68 9.01 8.83
N LEU A 52 -6.32 7.74 8.97
CA LEU A 52 -5.75 6.96 7.87
C LEU A 52 -6.90 6.74 6.90
N SER A 53 -7.07 7.63 5.93
CA SER A 53 -8.17 7.57 4.97
C SER A 53 -8.04 6.32 4.09
N SER A 54 -8.98 5.39 4.24
CA SER A 54 -9.25 4.32 3.27
C SER A 54 -10.09 4.81 2.07
N ASP A 55 -10.35 6.11 1.99
CA ASP A 55 -11.28 6.76 1.06
C ASP A 55 -10.58 7.62 -0.01
N GLU A 56 -9.23 7.59 -0.12
CA GLU A 56 -8.52 8.36 -1.17
C GLU A 56 -8.96 7.94 -2.58
N ASP A 57 -9.37 6.68 -2.75
CA ASP A 57 -9.88 6.14 -4.00
C ASP A 57 -11.40 6.35 -4.19
N ALA A 58 -12.13 6.77 -3.14
CA ALA A 58 -13.59 6.84 -3.16
C ALA A 58 -14.13 7.91 -4.12
N ASP A 59 -13.31 8.90 -4.45
CA ASP A 59 -13.63 9.99 -5.38
C ASP A 59 -13.25 9.69 -6.84
N ILE A 60 -12.62 8.54 -7.12
CA ILE A 60 -12.23 8.17 -8.49
C ILE A 60 -13.47 7.79 -9.30
N VAL A 61 -13.72 8.53 -10.39
CA VAL A 61 -14.81 8.24 -11.32
C VAL A 61 -14.47 6.99 -12.13
N ASP A 62 -15.39 6.02 -12.13
CA ASP A 62 -15.25 4.70 -12.79
C ASP A 62 -13.99 3.94 -12.33
N PRO A 63 -13.88 3.56 -11.04
CA PRO A 63 -12.66 2.97 -10.52
C PRO A 63 -12.41 1.60 -11.15
N LEU A 64 -11.27 1.47 -11.83
CA LEU A 64 -10.84 0.23 -12.48
C LEU A 64 -9.54 -0.28 -11.86
N ARG A 65 -9.59 -1.47 -11.27
CA ARG A 65 -8.41 -2.13 -10.69
C ARG A 65 -7.67 -2.94 -11.75
N TYR A 66 -6.36 -2.94 -11.65
CA TYR A 66 -5.47 -3.71 -12.53
C TYR A 66 -4.38 -4.41 -11.70
N THR A 67 -3.70 -5.36 -12.31
CA THR A 67 -2.51 -6.01 -11.73
C THR A 67 -1.42 -6.07 -12.76
N VAL A 68 -0.17 -5.94 -12.34
CA VAL A 68 1.00 -5.82 -13.21
C VAL A 68 1.95 -6.98 -12.97
N THR A 69 2.21 -7.73 -14.04
CA THR A 69 3.32 -8.69 -14.09
C THR A 69 4.39 -8.15 -15.02
N ILE A 70 5.64 -8.12 -14.55
CA ILE A 70 6.80 -7.72 -15.35
C ILE A 70 7.63 -8.97 -15.63
N ASP A 71 7.78 -9.31 -16.91
CA ASP A 71 8.54 -10.45 -17.39
C ASP A 71 9.79 -9.95 -18.12
N ALA A 72 10.95 -10.08 -17.48
CA ALA A 72 12.25 -9.64 -18.00
C ALA A 72 13.30 -10.77 -17.89
N PRO A 73 13.19 -11.85 -18.69
CA PRO A 73 14.00 -13.05 -18.51
C PRO A 73 15.51 -12.83 -18.76
N ASP A 74 15.86 -11.84 -19.58
CA ASP A 74 17.25 -11.54 -19.95
C ASP A 74 17.85 -10.40 -19.09
N ALA A 75 17.10 -9.86 -18.13
CA ALA A 75 17.59 -8.84 -17.21
C ALA A 75 18.27 -9.48 -16.00
N ASP A 76 19.40 -8.91 -15.57
CA ASP A 76 19.95 -9.22 -14.25
C ASP A 76 19.09 -8.59 -13.14
N GLU A 77 19.35 -8.97 -11.88
CA GLU A 77 18.57 -8.53 -10.72
C GLU A 77 18.55 -7.01 -10.57
N ASP A 78 19.70 -6.36 -10.77
CA ASP A 78 19.84 -4.90 -10.70
C ASP A 78 19.01 -4.19 -11.78
N LEU A 79 19.01 -4.72 -13.01
CA LEU A 79 18.22 -4.18 -14.12
C LEU A 79 16.73 -4.44 -13.91
N ALA A 80 16.35 -5.63 -13.44
CA ALA A 80 14.97 -5.97 -13.13
C ALA A 80 14.39 -5.01 -12.07
N GLU A 81 15.13 -4.75 -10.99
CA GLU A 81 14.72 -3.81 -9.95
C GLU A 81 14.60 -2.38 -10.48
N LYS A 82 15.55 -1.92 -11.32
CA LYS A 82 15.45 -0.59 -11.97
C LYS A 82 14.21 -0.46 -12.83
N LEU A 83 13.87 -1.48 -13.61
CA LEU A 83 12.72 -1.46 -14.50
C LEU A 83 11.41 -1.52 -13.72
N GLU A 84 11.37 -2.32 -12.65
CA GLU A 84 10.23 -2.37 -11.74
C GLU A 84 9.98 -0.99 -11.10
N ASN A 85 11.03 -0.35 -10.58
CA ASN A 85 10.96 0.99 -10.00
C ASN A 85 10.64 2.10 -11.02
N ALA A 86 10.95 1.88 -12.30
CA ALA A 86 10.65 2.83 -13.37
C ALA A 86 9.19 2.75 -13.85
N SER A 87 8.48 1.65 -13.56
CA SER A 87 7.09 1.46 -14.01
C SER A 87 6.10 2.16 -13.06
N ALA A 88 5.46 3.22 -13.54
CA ALA A 88 4.32 3.86 -12.88
C ALA A 88 3.08 2.96 -12.78
N LEU A 89 2.90 2.02 -13.72
CA LEU A 89 1.89 0.96 -13.59
C LEU A 89 2.17 0.10 -12.35
N LYS A 90 3.43 -0.31 -12.15
CA LYS A 90 3.78 -1.12 -10.99
C LYS A 90 3.70 -0.33 -9.69
N ALA A 91 4.23 0.91 -9.69
CA ALA A 91 4.23 1.78 -8.52
C ALA A 91 2.82 2.08 -7.99
N ASP A 92 1.85 2.24 -8.88
CA ASP A 92 0.46 2.57 -8.53
C ASP A 92 -0.49 1.36 -8.65
N GLU A 93 0.00 0.12 -8.59
CA GLU A 93 -0.82 -1.09 -8.76
C GLU A 93 -1.93 -1.21 -7.69
N GLU A 94 -1.68 -0.69 -6.49
CA GLU A 94 -2.63 -0.74 -5.37
C GLU A 94 -3.82 0.23 -5.55
N HIS A 95 -3.69 1.23 -6.43
CA HIS A 95 -4.69 2.28 -6.63
C HIS A 95 -5.48 2.07 -7.94
N PRO A 96 -6.80 2.22 -7.94
CA PRO A 96 -7.61 2.16 -9.15
C PRO A 96 -7.31 3.34 -10.08
N VAL A 97 -7.41 3.10 -11.38
CA VAL A 97 -7.39 4.15 -12.41
C VAL A 97 -8.81 4.60 -12.76
N SER A 98 -8.91 5.77 -13.41
CA SER A 98 -10.17 6.29 -13.95
C SER A 98 -10.58 5.54 -15.22
N GLY A 99 -11.24 4.41 -15.05
CA GLY A 99 -11.84 3.60 -16.10
C GLY A 99 -10.84 3.03 -17.09
N SER A 100 -11.37 2.56 -18.21
CA SER A 100 -10.57 1.90 -19.26
C SER A 100 -9.61 2.87 -19.96
N LEU A 101 -10.05 4.11 -20.18
CA LEU A 101 -9.23 5.15 -20.79
C LEU A 101 -8.05 5.53 -19.89
N GLY A 102 -8.26 5.62 -18.57
CA GLY A 102 -7.22 5.88 -17.59
C GLY A 102 -6.14 4.81 -17.60
N LEU A 103 -6.55 3.53 -17.59
CA LEU A 103 -5.60 2.41 -17.70
C LEU A 103 -4.80 2.47 -19.00
N LEU A 104 -5.48 2.73 -20.11
CA LEU A 104 -4.86 2.77 -21.43
C LEU A 104 -3.85 3.92 -21.57
N ALA A 105 -4.19 5.11 -21.05
CA ALA A 105 -3.29 6.26 -21.01
C ALA A 105 -2.07 5.97 -20.11
N LYS A 106 -2.30 5.40 -18.93
CA LYS A 106 -1.24 5.02 -17.98
C LYS A 106 -0.28 4.01 -18.61
N ALA A 107 -0.78 2.97 -19.26
CA ALA A 107 0.05 1.97 -19.93
C ALA A 107 0.92 2.55 -21.06
N ARG A 108 0.40 3.50 -21.84
CA ARG A 108 1.20 4.17 -22.88
C ARG A 108 2.32 5.01 -22.29
N SER A 109 2.02 5.79 -21.25
CA SER A 109 3.01 6.57 -20.52
C SER A 109 4.06 5.68 -19.85
N ASP A 110 3.64 4.53 -19.30
CA ASP A 110 4.53 3.57 -18.64
C ASP A 110 5.57 3.00 -19.60
N ARG A 111 5.14 2.63 -20.82
CA ARG A 111 6.06 2.19 -21.87
C ARG A 111 7.11 3.26 -22.18
N GLU A 112 6.71 4.53 -22.27
CA GLU A 112 7.65 5.63 -22.53
C GLU A 112 8.68 5.77 -21.40
N GLN A 113 8.25 5.63 -20.15
CA GLN A 113 9.13 5.67 -18.97
C GLN A 113 10.10 4.49 -18.95
N LEU A 114 9.64 3.28 -19.24
CA LEU A 114 10.49 2.09 -19.34
C LEU A 114 11.53 2.20 -20.47
N VAL A 115 11.14 2.73 -21.63
CA VAL A 115 12.09 3.02 -22.73
C VAL A 115 13.13 4.05 -22.29
N ALA A 116 12.73 5.10 -21.56
CA ALA A 116 13.67 6.06 -21.02
C ALA A 116 14.67 5.41 -20.04
N ALA A 117 14.20 4.48 -19.20
CA ALA A 117 15.04 3.73 -18.28
C ALA A 117 16.08 2.86 -19.01
N PHE A 118 15.69 2.22 -20.12
CA PHE A 118 16.65 1.50 -20.98
C PHE A 118 17.75 2.43 -21.51
N TYR A 119 17.37 3.60 -22.02
CA TYR A 119 18.35 4.57 -22.54
C TYR A 119 19.30 5.06 -21.45
N ALA A 120 18.79 5.28 -20.23
CA ALA A 120 19.62 5.66 -19.08
C ALA A 120 20.66 4.59 -18.71
N ASP A 121 20.36 3.30 -18.96
CA ASP A 121 21.27 2.18 -18.69
C ASP A 121 22.04 1.69 -19.95
N ALA A 122 22.04 2.49 -21.02
CA ALA A 122 22.72 2.20 -22.30
C ALA A 122 22.18 0.96 -23.05
N LEU A 123 20.89 0.66 -22.92
CA LEU A 123 20.17 -0.42 -23.60
C LEU A 123 19.34 0.14 -24.78
N TYR A 124 20.01 0.58 -25.85
CA TYR A 124 19.33 1.26 -26.97
C TYR A 124 18.47 0.34 -27.84
N GLU A 125 18.65 -0.97 -27.74
CA GLU A 125 17.87 -1.99 -28.47
C GLU A 125 16.78 -2.63 -27.60
N GLY A 126 16.54 -2.10 -26.39
CA GLY A 126 15.53 -2.61 -25.48
C GLY A 126 14.11 -2.47 -26.05
N VAL A 127 13.32 -3.52 -25.95
CA VAL A 127 11.93 -3.58 -26.42
C VAL A 127 10.98 -3.83 -25.25
N VAL A 128 9.96 -2.99 -25.13
CA VAL A 128 8.88 -3.12 -24.14
C VAL A 128 7.58 -3.47 -24.87
N THR A 129 7.00 -4.62 -24.55
CA THR A 129 5.68 -5.03 -25.05
C THR A 129 4.70 -5.12 -23.89
N ILE A 130 3.70 -4.24 -23.88
CA ILE A 130 2.64 -4.25 -22.87
C ILE A 130 1.41 -4.92 -23.46
N THR A 131 0.80 -5.82 -22.70
CA THR A 131 -0.50 -6.41 -23.02
C THR A 131 -1.51 -6.11 -21.92
N ILE A 132 -2.77 -5.88 -22.30
CA ILE A 132 -3.89 -5.71 -21.37
C ILE A 132 -4.93 -6.77 -21.73
N GLN A 133 -5.30 -7.62 -20.78
CA GLN A 133 -6.11 -8.83 -21.03
C GLN A 133 -5.56 -9.70 -22.18
N GLY A 134 -4.24 -9.82 -22.28
CA GLY A 134 -3.56 -10.60 -23.32
C GLY A 134 -3.59 -9.98 -24.72
N LYS A 135 -4.10 -8.76 -24.89
CA LYS A 135 -4.04 -8.03 -26.17
C LYS A 135 -2.89 -7.01 -26.16
N PRO A 136 -2.04 -6.95 -27.20
CA PRO A 136 -0.98 -5.94 -27.29
C PRO A 136 -1.54 -4.51 -27.24
N LEU A 137 -0.85 -3.63 -26.51
CA LEU A 137 -1.21 -2.23 -26.34
C LEU A 137 -1.39 -1.48 -27.67
N ASP A 138 -0.58 -1.84 -28.67
CA ASP A 138 -0.60 -1.21 -30.00
C ASP A 138 -1.79 -1.65 -30.86
N ASP A 139 -2.41 -2.80 -30.54
CA ASP A 139 -3.57 -3.33 -31.25
C ASP A 139 -4.90 -2.86 -30.63
N LEU A 140 -4.83 -2.21 -29.46
CA LEU A 140 -6.03 -1.75 -28.75
C LEU A 140 -6.55 -0.45 -29.37
N PRO A 141 -7.86 -0.37 -29.70
CA PRO A 141 -8.44 0.87 -30.21
C PRO A 141 -8.40 1.98 -29.14
N PRO A 142 -8.46 3.27 -29.54
CA PRO A 142 -8.41 4.39 -28.60
C PRO A 142 -9.54 4.39 -27.55
N ASP A 143 -10.68 3.79 -27.89
CA ASP A 143 -11.88 3.63 -27.07
C ASP A 143 -12.04 2.19 -26.54
N ALA A 144 -10.94 1.45 -26.40
CA ALA A 144 -10.97 0.10 -25.82
C ALA A 144 -11.57 0.12 -24.40
N GLU A 145 -12.57 -0.74 -24.20
CA GLU A 145 -13.18 -0.97 -22.88
C GLU A 145 -12.68 -2.29 -22.28
N PHE A 146 -12.30 -2.23 -21.00
CA PHE A 146 -11.82 -3.37 -20.22
C PHE A 146 -12.88 -3.77 -19.20
N SER A 147 -13.86 -4.55 -19.66
CA SER A 147 -14.86 -5.20 -18.78
C SER A 147 -14.39 -6.61 -18.38
N GLY A 148 -14.88 -7.13 -17.26
CA GLY A 148 -14.67 -8.51 -16.84
C GLY A 148 -14.27 -8.66 -15.38
N PRO A 149 -13.75 -9.85 -14.99
CA PRO A 149 -13.20 -10.06 -13.66
C PRO A 149 -12.05 -9.09 -13.38
N GLN A 150 -12.15 -8.36 -12.27
CA GLN A 150 -11.07 -7.51 -11.77
C GLN A 150 -10.20 -8.28 -10.77
N PRO A 151 -8.90 -7.94 -10.63
CA PRO A 151 -8.17 -6.89 -11.36
C PRO A 151 -7.91 -7.24 -12.83
N ILE A 152 -7.91 -6.23 -13.70
CA ILE A 152 -7.56 -6.39 -15.11
C ILE A 152 -6.07 -6.74 -15.24
N PRO A 153 -5.69 -7.88 -15.85
CA PRO A 153 -4.29 -8.25 -15.97
C PRO A 153 -3.56 -7.40 -17.01
N VAL A 154 -2.44 -6.84 -16.60
CA VAL A 154 -1.46 -6.12 -17.43
C VAL A 154 -0.14 -6.87 -17.35
N VAL A 155 0.43 -7.21 -18.51
CA VAL A 155 1.71 -7.91 -18.59
C VAL A 155 2.69 -7.07 -19.39
N ILE A 156 3.84 -6.76 -18.79
CA ILE A 156 4.94 -6.01 -19.37
C ILE A 156 6.04 -7.01 -19.70
N ASN A 157 6.20 -7.32 -20.99
CA ASN A 157 7.27 -8.18 -21.48
C ASN A 157 8.45 -7.33 -21.93
N ILE A 158 9.64 -7.65 -21.41
CA ILE A 158 10.86 -6.89 -21.62
C ILE A 158 11.91 -7.77 -22.28
N ALA A 159 12.40 -7.31 -23.43
CA ALA A 159 13.63 -7.79 -24.04
C ALA A 159 14.67 -6.68 -23.94
N ALA A 160 15.59 -6.77 -22.98
CA ALA A 160 16.54 -5.69 -22.66
C ALA A 160 17.56 -5.42 -23.80
N GLY A 161 17.95 -6.46 -24.54
CA GLY A 161 18.99 -6.36 -25.57
C GLY A 161 20.41 -6.18 -24.97
N PRO A 162 21.42 -5.94 -25.81
CA PRO A 162 22.80 -5.75 -25.36
C PRO A 162 23.02 -4.37 -24.74
N LYS A 163 23.87 -4.32 -23.71
CA LYS A 163 24.36 -3.06 -23.14
C LYS A 163 25.47 -2.47 -24.00
N PHE A 164 25.30 -1.23 -24.43
CA PHE A 164 26.26 -0.53 -25.26
C PHE A 164 27.35 0.14 -24.40
N THR A 165 28.57 0.14 -24.92
CA THR A 165 29.71 0.82 -24.30
C THR A 165 30.22 1.93 -25.21
N LEU A 166 30.87 2.94 -24.62
CA LEU A 166 31.56 3.94 -25.40
C LEU A 166 32.83 3.32 -26.01
N GLY A 167 33.01 3.53 -27.31
CA GLY A 167 34.23 3.14 -28.03
C GLY A 167 35.34 4.18 -27.85
N ASP A 168 36.17 4.34 -28.89
CA ASP A 168 37.25 5.32 -28.87
C ASP A 168 36.71 6.77 -28.87
N ILE A 169 36.98 7.50 -27.79
CA ILE A 169 36.56 8.90 -27.64
C ILE A 169 37.72 9.81 -28.05
N ARG A 170 37.54 10.60 -29.11
CA ARG A 170 38.49 11.66 -29.51
C ARG A 170 37.84 13.03 -29.32
N LEU A 171 38.48 13.88 -28.51
CA LEU A 171 38.09 15.27 -28.29
C LEU A 171 39.03 16.17 -29.10
N GLU A 172 38.49 17.09 -29.88
CA GLU A 172 39.26 18.06 -30.67
C GLU A 172 38.79 19.49 -30.32
N GLY A 173 39.75 20.38 -30.05
CA GLY A 173 39.53 21.76 -29.63
C GLY A 173 40.84 22.52 -29.45
#